data_AF-A0A7Z2STT7-F1
#
_entry.id   AF-A0A7Z2STT7-F1
#
_cell.length_a   1.000
_cell.length_b   1.000
_cell.length_c   1.000
_cell.angle_alpha   90.00
_cell.angle_beta   90.00
_cell.angle_gamma   90.00
#
_symmetry.space_group_name_H-M   'P 1'
#
loop_
_entity.id
_entity.type
_entity.pdbx_description
1 polymer ?
#
loop_
_entity_poly.entity_id
_entity_poly.type
_entity_poly.pdbx_seq_one_letter_code
_entity_poly.pdbx_strand_id
1 'polypeptide(L)'
;MLGMLLASVLSFILYFILTIIAYFKNRMRRTKIMKTGIGLFVFGMVVMVIVVYVFMPTITIPNLLVLNAIVAIVLVPLVYGGAKIPVSMPAATRSLTGGVVLLVAVAILAVFVYSIIALQTSHDTITQSQEEEAKPLNEENTPISVAPESARNKVQKAMSVVPNTQFYDLGKLQAQQVDGEIVYIAPVEFSSFWRYFRGKETEGYFSISATNINAQPEFVESKMRYTNSSYFQHNVQRAVYNKHPNYIQSGEAQIEVDDEGKPWYVQTIYKPLFFSNRPDMDEIKVAVVDPVSGNVKTYDSAKAPEFIEGSVSSELAALENEYFGKYINGWLNSIFGKKDVKIPNESGTESSVTPIFNEQGEMFYFTDMASPKENIDSALGYTLIHARTGELTYYNGQKNQGIMDSKGAIQIVDKQYPEKKWTGTMPVLYNVDGEPTWIVNVLDPNGLFKQYAYIKASDSDFAVFGDTAKQTLNAYRLQVAQDPSNVEGSEAVDLSEKSGVINRVLVTSTESRQSVQFLLEGDTTIYTVTTSKAPLAIFLKEGDQVEMQVRVRENGTGTVEEMQIEGITQ
;
A
#
# COMPACT_ATOMS: atom_id res chain seq x y z
N MET A 1 -13.09 14.52 24.54
CA MET A 1 -14.27 15.36 24.21
C MET A 1 -13.94 16.82 23.91
N LEU A 2 -12.83 17.39 24.40
CA LEU A 2 -12.50 18.81 24.18
C LEU A 2 -12.38 19.16 22.68
N GLY A 3 -11.74 18.30 21.88
CA GLY A 3 -11.61 18.50 20.42
C GLY A 3 -12.95 18.52 19.68
N MET A 4 -13.87 17.61 20.01
CA MET A 4 -15.22 17.60 19.44
C MET A 4 -16.00 18.88 19.77
N LEU A 5 -15.97 19.30 21.04
CA LEU A 5 -16.64 20.54 21.46
C LEU A 5 -16.06 21.76 20.73
N LEU A 6 -14.73 21.81 20.57
CA LEU A 6 -14.06 22.86 19.83
C LEU A 6 -14.53 22.91 18.37
N ALA A 7 -14.54 21.78 17.66
CA ALA A 7 -15.04 21.71 16.28
C ALA A 7 -16.51 22.16 16.17
N SER A 8 -17.37 21.73 17.10
CA SER A 8 -18.77 22.14 17.14
C SER A 8 -18.94 23.64 17.40
N VAL A 9 -18.13 24.26 18.25
CA VAL A 9 -18.20 25.72 18.48
C VAL A 9 -17.71 26.50 17.24
N LEU A 10 -16.60 26.06 16.65
CA LEU A 10 -15.99 26.73 15.50
C LEU A 10 -16.88 26.73 14.25
N SER A 11 -17.85 25.82 14.13
CA SER A 11 -18.80 25.80 13.02
C SER A 11 -19.91 26.87 13.09
N PHE A 12 -20.01 27.65 14.17
CA PHE A 12 -21.04 28.70 14.33
C PHE A 12 -20.54 30.12 14.09
N ILE A 13 -19.26 30.32 13.75
CA ILE A 13 -18.67 31.65 13.56
C ILE A 13 -19.47 32.47 12.54
N LEU A 14 -19.75 31.90 11.36
CA LEU A 14 -20.50 32.60 10.32
C LEU A 14 -21.96 32.87 10.72
N TYR A 15 -22.59 31.92 11.42
CA TYR A 15 -23.92 32.10 11.96
C TYR A 15 -24.00 33.29 12.92
N PHE A 16 -23.03 33.43 13.83
CA PHE A 16 -22.96 34.56 14.76
C PHE A 16 -22.74 35.88 14.03
N ILE A 17 -21.81 35.95 13.07
CA ILE A 17 -21.56 37.15 12.28
C ILE A 17 -22.84 37.63 11.59
N LEU A 18 -23.53 36.72 10.88
CA LEU A 18 -24.75 37.07 10.15
C LEU A 18 -25.92 37.43 11.07
N THR A 19 -26.03 36.78 12.22
CA THR A 19 -27.05 37.10 13.24
C THR A 19 -26.78 38.46 13.89
N ILE A 20 -25.52 38.80 14.15
CA ILE A 20 -25.11 40.12 14.65
C ILE A 20 -25.43 41.21 13.62
N ILE A 21 -25.14 40.98 12.34
CA ILE A 21 -25.51 41.91 11.26
C ILE A 21 -27.03 42.11 11.23
N ALA A 22 -27.83 41.02 11.33
CA ALA A 22 -29.28 41.10 11.38
C ALA A 22 -29.78 41.91 12.59
N TYR A 23 -29.16 41.72 13.76
CA TYR A 23 -29.45 42.43 15.00
C TYR A 23 -29.22 43.95 14.88
N PHE A 24 -28.08 44.36 14.30
CA PHE A 24 -27.77 45.77 14.13
C PHE A 24 -28.64 46.45 13.07
N LYS A 25 -28.96 45.75 11.97
CA LYS A 25 -29.80 46.24 10.88
C LYS A 25 -31.27 46.44 11.28
N ASN A 26 -31.78 45.64 12.22
CA ASN A 26 -33.20 45.61 12.57
C ASN A 26 -33.47 46.11 14.01
N ARG A 27 -33.25 47.40 14.26
CA ARG A 27 -33.35 48.02 15.61
C ARG A 27 -34.66 47.68 16.35
N MET A 28 -35.81 47.70 15.67
CA MET A 28 -37.13 47.43 16.27
C MET A 28 -37.37 45.94 16.63
N ARG A 29 -36.52 45.02 16.17
CA ARG A 29 -36.70 43.57 16.34
C ARG A 29 -35.57 42.90 17.11
N ARG A 30 -34.64 43.68 17.66
CA ARG A 30 -33.44 43.22 18.38
C ARG A 30 -33.73 42.16 19.43
N THR A 31 -34.72 42.38 20.30
CA THR A 31 -35.08 41.43 21.36
C THR A 31 -35.59 40.10 20.78
N LYS A 32 -36.34 40.14 19.68
CA LYS A 32 -36.82 38.91 19.01
C LYS A 32 -35.67 38.18 18.32
N ILE A 33 -34.81 38.90 17.61
CA ILE A 33 -33.61 38.34 16.96
C ILE A 33 -32.70 37.67 17.99
N MET A 34 -32.46 38.33 19.13
CA MET A 34 -31.62 37.78 20.19
C MET A 34 -32.24 36.52 20.81
N LYS A 35 -33.53 36.54 21.13
CA LYS A 35 -34.23 35.35 21.68
C LYS A 35 -34.24 34.18 20.69
N THR A 36 -34.63 34.42 19.45
CA THR A 36 -34.66 33.39 18.39
C THR A 36 -33.26 32.90 18.05
N GLY A 37 -32.28 33.81 17.96
CA GLY A 37 -30.88 33.48 17.67
C GLY A 37 -30.25 32.61 18.75
N ILE A 38 -30.42 32.97 20.03
CA ILE A 38 -29.92 32.14 21.14
C ILE A 38 -30.61 30.77 21.15
N GLY A 39 -31.93 30.72 20.97
CA GLY A 39 -32.67 29.45 20.91
C GLY A 39 -32.21 28.53 19.78
N LEU A 40 -32.02 29.07 18.59
CA LEU A 40 -31.51 28.32 17.43
C LEU A 40 -30.04 27.93 17.60
N PHE A 41 -29.22 28.75 18.23
CA PHE A 41 -27.84 28.39 18.57
C PHE A 41 -27.82 27.19 19.51
N VAL A 42 -28.58 27.20 20.61
CA VAL A 42 -28.61 26.08 21.56
C VAL A 42 -29.07 24.80 20.88
N PHE A 43 -30.17 24.86 20.11
CA PHE A 43 -30.65 23.70 19.35
C PHE A 43 -29.61 23.22 18.32
N GLY A 44 -29.09 24.14 17.52
CA GLY A 44 -28.08 23.85 16.50
C GLY A 44 -26.81 23.25 17.11
N MET A 45 -26.37 23.74 18.28
CA MET A 45 -25.18 23.26 18.97
C MET A 45 -25.35 21.80 19.41
N VAL A 46 -26.51 21.43 19.93
CA VAL A 46 -26.81 20.03 20.29
C VAL A 46 -26.75 19.13 19.04
N VAL A 47 -27.37 19.56 17.94
CA VAL A 47 -27.31 18.82 16.67
C VAL A 47 -25.87 18.73 16.16
N MET A 48 -25.10 19.81 16.24
CA MET A 48 -23.73 19.85 15.74
C MET A 48 -22.77 19.02 16.57
N VAL A 49 -22.98 18.91 17.88
CA VAL A 49 -22.23 17.97 18.73
C VAL A 49 -22.48 16.53 18.26
N ILE A 50 -23.72 16.17 17.90
CA ILE A 50 -24.03 14.85 17.36
C ILE A 50 -23.37 14.65 15.98
N VAL A 51 -23.43 15.65 15.09
CA VAL A 51 -22.79 15.60 13.76
C VAL A 51 -21.28 15.43 13.90
N VAL A 52 -20.61 16.26 14.70
CA VAL A 52 -19.17 16.16 14.95
C VAL A 52 -18.81 14.83 15.61
N TYR A 53 -19.67 14.33 16.49
CA TYR A 53 -19.50 13.01 17.06
C TYR A 53 -19.56 11.92 15.99
N VAL A 54 -20.56 11.91 15.11
CA VAL A 54 -20.67 10.83 14.11
C VAL A 54 -19.58 10.92 13.05
N PHE A 55 -19.32 12.11 12.51
CA PHE A 55 -18.47 12.29 11.32
C PHE A 55 -17.03 12.67 11.63
N MET A 56 -16.73 13.15 12.84
CA MET A 56 -15.39 13.56 13.26
C MET A 56 -14.68 14.47 12.22
N PRO A 57 -15.31 15.57 11.74
CA PRO A 57 -14.69 16.40 10.72
C PRO A 57 -13.42 17.04 11.28
N THR A 58 -12.29 16.87 10.60
CA THR A 58 -11.02 17.48 11.02
C THR A 58 -11.15 19.01 11.01
N ILE A 59 -10.59 19.66 12.02
CA ILE A 59 -10.52 21.11 12.17
C ILE A 59 -9.46 21.65 11.18
N THR A 60 -9.84 21.77 9.92
CA THR A 60 -9.08 22.38 8.83
C THR A 60 -9.82 23.59 8.28
N ILE A 61 -9.13 24.52 7.61
CA ILE A 61 -9.79 25.68 6.99
C ILE A 61 -10.88 25.24 5.99
N PRO A 62 -10.62 24.31 5.05
CA PRO A 62 -11.66 23.83 4.13
C PRO A 62 -12.90 23.28 4.86
N ASN A 63 -12.69 22.38 5.82
CA ASN A 63 -13.80 21.74 6.54
C ASN A 63 -14.59 22.76 7.37
N LEU A 64 -13.91 23.66 8.07
CA LEU A 64 -14.56 24.71 8.86
C LEU A 64 -15.33 25.69 7.99
N LEU A 65 -14.84 26.07 6.81
CA LEU A 65 -15.57 26.93 5.89
C LEU A 65 -16.87 26.28 5.42
N VAL A 66 -16.82 25.01 5.02
CA VAL A 66 -18.01 24.25 4.59
C VAL A 66 -19.00 24.09 5.73
N LEU A 67 -18.53 23.69 6.93
CA LEU A 67 -19.40 23.54 8.09
C LEU A 67 -20.05 24.87 8.50
N ASN A 68 -19.29 25.97 8.52
CA ASN A 68 -19.83 27.30 8.80
C ASN A 68 -20.88 27.72 7.77
N ALA A 69 -20.64 27.44 6.48
CA ALA A 69 -21.59 27.72 5.42
C ALA A 69 -22.88 26.93 5.60
N ILE A 70 -22.80 25.62 5.89
CA ILE A 70 -23.97 24.76 6.14
C ILE A 70 -24.78 25.29 7.34
N VAL A 71 -24.13 25.53 8.48
CA VAL A 71 -24.79 26.03 9.68
C VAL A 71 -25.47 27.38 9.42
N ALA A 72 -24.80 28.29 8.70
CA ALA A 72 -25.36 29.58 8.35
C ALA A 72 -26.56 29.46 7.39
N ILE A 73 -26.46 28.65 6.34
CA ILE A 73 -27.53 28.42 5.35
C ILE A 73 -28.77 27.84 6.02
N VAL A 74 -28.60 26.93 6.99
CA VAL A 74 -29.73 26.29 7.67
C VAL A 74 -30.34 27.22 8.73
N LEU A 75 -29.53 27.83 9.60
CA LEU A 75 -30.05 28.50 10.79
C LEU A 75 -30.34 30.00 10.60
N VAL A 76 -29.61 30.71 9.74
CA VAL A 76 -29.81 32.17 9.57
C VAL A 76 -31.21 32.47 9.00
N PRO A 77 -31.74 31.77 7.97
CA PRO A 77 -33.10 32.00 7.50
C PRO A 77 -34.17 31.82 8.58
N LEU A 78 -33.96 30.85 9.49
CA LEU A 78 -34.85 30.62 10.62
C LEU A 78 -34.84 31.78 11.62
N VAL A 79 -33.71 32.47 11.80
CA VAL A 79 -33.65 33.71 12.59
C VAL A 79 -34.53 34.80 11.96
N TYR A 80 -34.43 34.99 10.64
CA TYR A 80 -35.25 35.99 9.93
C TYR A 80 -36.74 35.65 10.02
N GLY A 81 -37.12 34.38 9.81
CA GLY A 81 -38.50 33.90 9.93
C GLY A 81 -39.05 34.03 11.36
N GLY A 82 -38.31 33.56 12.37
CA GLY A 82 -38.74 33.62 13.77
C GLY A 82 -38.83 35.04 14.34
N ALA A 83 -37.95 35.94 13.92
CA ALA A 83 -38.03 37.37 14.23
C ALA A 83 -39.02 38.14 13.31
N LYS A 84 -39.67 37.43 12.38
CA LYS A 84 -40.63 37.91 11.38
C LYS A 84 -40.10 39.04 10.49
N ILE A 85 -38.78 39.15 10.31
CA ILE A 85 -38.12 40.29 9.66
C ILE A 85 -38.64 40.39 8.22
N PRO A 86 -39.12 41.57 7.76
CA PRO A 86 -39.55 41.72 6.39
C PRO A 86 -38.31 41.62 5.50
N VAL A 87 -38.28 40.58 4.67
CA VAL A 87 -37.23 40.41 3.67
C VAL A 87 -37.66 41.21 2.45
N SER A 88 -37.20 42.46 2.34
CA SER A 88 -37.21 43.13 1.05
C SER A 88 -36.10 42.51 0.19
N MET A 89 -36.30 42.44 -1.13
CA MET A 89 -35.26 42.06 -2.10
C MET A 89 -34.59 43.30 -2.71
N PRO A 90 -33.91 44.22 -1.97
CA PRO A 90 -32.94 45.06 -2.64
C PRO A 90 -31.81 44.13 -3.11
N ALA A 91 -31.14 44.49 -4.22
CA ALA A 91 -30.06 43.70 -4.82
C ALA A 91 -29.12 43.18 -3.72
N ALA A 92 -29.18 41.87 -3.46
CA ALA A 92 -28.52 41.22 -2.31
C ALA A 92 -27.03 41.59 -2.24
N THR A 93 -26.42 41.84 -3.40
CA THR A 93 -25.03 42.25 -3.65
C THR A 93 -24.62 43.60 -3.04
N ARG A 94 -25.55 44.49 -2.67
CA ARG A 94 -25.23 45.81 -2.06
C ARG A 94 -25.40 45.87 -0.55
N SER A 95 -25.77 44.76 0.09
CA SER A 95 -25.94 44.70 1.55
C SER A 95 -24.72 44.10 2.25
N LEU A 96 -24.41 44.53 3.48
CA LEU A 96 -23.32 43.95 4.28
C LEU A 96 -23.46 42.41 4.42
N THR A 97 -24.69 41.92 4.58
CA THR A 97 -25.01 40.48 4.60
C THR A 97 -24.64 39.79 3.29
N GLY A 98 -25.02 40.36 2.14
CA GLY A 98 -24.67 39.79 0.85
C GLY A 98 -23.17 39.88 0.54
N GLY A 99 -22.48 40.92 1.02
CA GLY A 99 -21.02 41.03 0.95
C GLY A 99 -20.31 39.91 1.72
N VAL A 100 -20.75 39.60 2.94
CA VAL A 100 -20.21 38.48 3.74
C VAL A 100 -20.48 37.13 3.08
N VAL A 101 -21.71 36.91 2.57
CA VAL A 101 -22.06 35.66 1.87
C VAL A 101 -21.23 35.49 0.59
N LEU A 102 -21.05 36.56 -0.19
CA LEU A 102 -20.20 36.54 -1.38
C LEU A 102 -18.74 36.24 -1.02
N LEU A 103 -18.22 36.86 0.04
CA LEU A 103 -16.85 36.61 0.52
C LEU A 103 -16.65 35.14 0.91
N VAL A 104 -17.60 34.55 1.65
CA VAL A 104 -17.53 33.12 2.01
C VAL A 104 -17.61 32.23 0.77
N ALA A 105 -18.51 32.54 -0.17
CA ALA A 105 -18.60 31.79 -1.42
C ALA A 105 -17.29 31.86 -2.23
N VAL A 106 -16.69 33.04 -2.33
CA VAL A 106 -15.37 33.24 -2.96
C VAL A 106 -14.28 32.49 -2.19
N ALA A 107 -14.29 32.49 -0.85
CA ALA A 107 -13.32 31.76 -0.04
C ALA A 107 -13.42 30.24 -0.23
N ILE A 108 -14.64 29.69 -0.29
CA ILE A 108 -14.85 28.26 -0.60
C ILE A 108 -14.32 27.93 -1.99
N LEU A 109 -14.63 28.76 -3.00
CA LEU A 109 -14.10 28.58 -4.35
C LEU A 109 -12.57 28.69 -4.39
N ALA A 110 -11.98 29.65 -3.67
CA ALA A 110 -10.53 29.83 -3.60
C ALA A 110 -9.84 28.63 -2.95
N VAL A 111 -10.40 28.09 -1.86
CA VAL A 111 -9.90 26.87 -1.21
C VAL A 111 -10.04 25.66 -2.12
N PHE A 112 -11.14 25.54 -2.87
CA PHE A 112 -11.31 24.47 -3.84
C PHE A 112 -10.26 24.54 -4.96
N VAL A 113 -10.03 25.72 -5.53
CA VAL A 113 -8.98 25.95 -6.54
C VAL A 113 -7.59 25.69 -5.97
N TYR A 114 -7.31 26.17 -4.76
CA TYR A 114 -6.03 25.92 -4.08
C TYR A 114 -5.81 24.42 -3.83
N SER A 115 -6.84 23.66 -3.48
CA SER A 115 -6.75 22.20 -3.28
C SER A 115 -6.29 21.44 -4.54
N ILE A 116 -6.52 22.00 -5.73
CA ILE A 116 -6.00 21.47 -7.01
C ILE A 116 -4.52 21.79 -7.15
N ILE A 117 -4.11 23.03 -6.85
CA ILE A 117 -2.69 23.45 -6.91
C ILE A 117 -1.87 22.68 -5.87
N ALA A 118 -2.45 22.45 -4.68
CA ALA A 118 -1.84 21.72 -3.58
C ALA A 118 -1.49 20.27 -3.91
N LEU A 119 -2.06 19.68 -4.98
CA LEU A 119 -1.66 18.36 -5.47
C LEU A 119 -0.19 18.33 -5.87
N GLN A 120 0.27 19.37 -6.58
CA GLN A 120 1.67 19.49 -6.95
C GLN A 120 2.53 19.77 -5.71
N THR A 121 2.08 20.65 -4.82
CA THR A 121 2.81 20.91 -3.56
C THR A 121 2.99 19.63 -2.74
N SER A 122 1.97 18.77 -2.66
CA SER A 122 2.06 17.50 -1.92
C SER A 122 2.98 16.49 -2.63
N HIS A 123 3.02 16.50 -3.96
CA HIS A 123 4.00 15.73 -4.73
C HIS A 123 5.43 16.22 -4.44
N ASP A 124 5.65 17.54 -4.38
CA ASP A 124 6.97 18.13 -4.19
C ASP A 124 7.54 17.89 -2.78
N THR A 125 6.69 17.52 -1.80
CA THR A 125 7.10 17.09 -0.44
C THR A 125 7.38 15.60 -0.34
N ILE A 126 7.30 14.82 -1.44
CA ILE A 126 7.64 13.40 -1.38
C ILE A 126 9.17 13.28 -1.34
N THR A 127 9.70 12.73 -0.25
CA THR A 127 11.10 12.33 -0.20
C THR A 127 11.30 11.08 -1.06
N GLN A 128 11.98 11.26 -2.21
CA GLN A 128 12.12 10.22 -3.23
C GLN A 128 13.56 10.02 -3.70
N SER A 129 13.89 8.77 -4.03
CA SER A 129 15.11 8.35 -4.71
C SER A 129 14.78 7.55 -5.97
N GLN A 130 15.76 7.44 -6.88
CA GLN A 130 15.66 6.58 -8.05
C GLN A 130 16.85 5.63 -8.07
N GLU A 131 16.55 4.37 -8.35
CA GLU A 131 17.53 3.31 -8.53
C GLU A 131 17.24 2.56 -9.83
N GLU A 132 18.27 2.04 -10.49
CA GLU A 132 18.05 1.29 -11.73
C GLU A 132 17.42 -0.08 -11.44
N GLU A 133 17.97 -0.79 -10.47
CA GLU A 133 17.59 -2.15 -10.10
C GLU A 133 17.67 -2.34 -8.59
N ALA A 134 16.71 -3.08 -8.02
CA ALA A 134 16.80 -3.52 -6.63
C ALA A 134 17.94 -4.54 -6.47
N LYS A 135 18.40 -4.70 -5.23
CA LYS A 135 19.37 -5.75 -4.88
C LYS A 135 18.82 -7.13 -5.29
N PRO A 136 19.67 -8.02 -5.83
CA PRO A 136 19.27 -9.39 -6.11
C PRO A 136 18.72 -10.06 -4.85
N LEU A 137 17.67 -10.86 -5.04
CA LEU A 137 17.00 -11.64 -4.03
C LEU A 137 18.01 -12.56 -3.34
N ASN A 138 18.16 -12.38 -2.04
CA ASN A 138 18.93 -13.29 -1.22
C ASN A 138 18.05 -14.50 -0.85
N GLU A 139 18.37 -15.66 -1.41
CA GLU A 139 17.58 -16.89 -1.22
C GLU A 139 17.47 -17.31 0.26
N GLU A 140 18.46 -16.97 1.09
CA GLU A 140 18.51 -17.41 2.47
C GLU A 140 17.68 -16.50 3.38
N ASN A 141 17.67 -15.20 3.10
CA ASN A 141 17.24 -14.19 4.06
C ASN A 141 16.07 -13.32 3.59
N THR A 142 15.76 -13.24 2.28
CA THR A 142 14.64 -12.41 1.83
C THR A 142 13.30 -13.11 2.09
N PRO A 143 12.42 -12.55 2.94
CA PRO A 143 11.15 -13.18 3.29
C PRO A 143 10.13 -13.07 2.15
N ILE A 144 9.70 -14.21 1.61
CA ILE A 144 8.61 -14.26 0.62
C ILE A 144 7.29 -14.50 1.35
N SER A 145 6.39 -13.54 1.21
CA SER A 145 5.12 -13.54 1.92
C SER A 145 4.05 -14.39 1.22
N VAL A 146 3.28 -15.09 2.04
CA VAL A 146 2.04 -15.78 1.71
C VAL A 146 0.93 -14.74 1.62
N ALA A 147 0.03 -14.90 0.65
CA ALA A 147 -1.11 -14.01 0.50
C ALA A 147 -1.95 -13.87 1.78
N PRO A 148 -2.30 -12.63 2.21
CA PRO A 148 -3.10 -12.39 3.43
C PRO A 148 -4.44 -13.14 3.45
N GLU A 149 -5.05 -13.35 2.30
CA GLU A 149 -6.32 -14.10 2.18
C GLU A 149 -6.18 -15.55 2.66
N SER A 150 -5.06 -16.21 2.35
CA SER A 150 -4.81 -17.58 2.82
C SER A 150 -4.59 -17.64 4.32
N ALA A 151 -3.86 -16.68 4.89
CA ALA A 151 -3.70 -16.52 6.33
C ALA A 151 -5.06 -16.27 7.00
N ARG A 152 -5.87 -15.36 6.45
CA ARG A 152 -7.22 -15.02 6.94
C ARG A 152 -8.11 -16.26 7.00
N ASN A 153 -8.11 -17.11 5.97
CA ASN A 153 -8.91 -18.34 5.96
C ASN A 153 -8.54 -19.28 7.11
N LYS A 154 -7.24 -19.47 7.37
CA LYS A 154 -6.76 -20.31 8.47
C LYS A 154 -7.14 -19.73 9.83
N VAL A 155 -6.91 -18.43 10.04
CA VAL A 155 -7.26 -17.75 11.29
C VAL A 155 -8.77 -17.81 11.54
N GLN A 156 -9.60 -17.61 10.52
CA GLN A 156 -11.05 -17.73 10.63
C GLN A 156 -11.49 -19.12 11.09
N LYS A 157 -10.85 -20.20 10.64
CA LYS A 157 -11.12 -21.56 11.12
C LYS A 157 -10.72 -21.75 12.58
N ALA A 158 -9.65 -21.09 13.02
CA ALA A 158 -9.17 -21.14 14.39
C ALA A 158 -9.97 -20.25 15.37
N MET A 159 -10.85 -19.36 14.89
CA MET A 159 -11.69 -18.49 15.75
C MET A 159 -12.52 -19.24 16.82
N SER A 160 -12.74 -20.54 16.65
CA SER A 160 -13.44 -21.40 17.62
C SER A 160 -12.73 -21.51 18.98
N VAL A 161 -11.42 -21.24 19.05
CA VAL A 161 -10.66 -21.25 20.31
C VAL A 161 -10.89 -19.98 21.14
N VAL A 162 -11.41 -18.91 20.52
CA VAL A 162 -11.66 -17.63 21.21
C VAL A 162 -12.82 -17.77 22.20
N PRO A 163 -12.64 -17.39 23.48
CA PRO A 163 -13.73 -17.40 24.45
C PRO A 163 -14.92 -16.56 23.97
N ASN A 164 -16.15 -17.09 24.08
CA ASN A 164 -17.36 -16.41 23.61
C ASN A 164 -17.29 -15.94 22.15
N THR A 165 -16.65 -16.71 21.26
CA THR A 165 -16.43 -16.41 19.83
C THR A 165 -17.64 -15.78 19.11
N GLN A 166 -18.89 -16.11 19.50
CA GLN A 166 -20.12 -15.50 18.97
C GLN A 166 -20.26 -13.97 19.19
N PHE A 167 -19.35 -13.35 19.95
CA PHE A 167 -19.28 -11.91 20.18
C PHE A 167 -18.39 -11.19 19.17
N TYR A 168 -17.58 -11.93 18.43
CA TYR A 168 -16.45 -11.38 17.73
C TYR A 168 -16.37 -11.84 16.27
N ASP A 169 -15.77 -10.99 15.46
CA ASP A 169 -15.31 -11.25 14.10
C ASP A 169 -13.80 -11.06 14.03
N LEU A 170 -13.20 -11.52 12.94
CA LEU A 170 -11.78 -11.31 12.68
C LEU A 170 -11.54 -9.94 12.05
N GLY A 171 -10.70 -9.12 12.70
CA GLY A 171 -10.28 -7.81 12.20
C GLY A 171 -9.41 -7.87 10.95
N LYS A 172 -8.92 -6.71 10.49
CA LYS A 172 -7.98 -6.61 9.37
C LYS A 172 -6.65 -7.30 9.77
N LEU A 173 -6.13 -8.17 8.90
CA LEU A 173 -4.79 -8.76 9.09
C LEU A 173 -3.77 -7.69 8.79
N GLN A 174 -2.70 -7.61 9.58
CA GLN A 174 -1.61 -6.66 9.39
C GLN A 174 -0.28 -7.42 9.40
N ALA A 175 0.51 -7.24 8.34
CA ALA A 175 1.85 -7.81 8.28
C ALA A 175 2.80 -6.96 9.12
N GLN A 176 3.63 -7.59 9.94
CA GLN A 176 4.65 -6.91 10.75
C GLN A 176 5.75 -7.89 11.16
N GLN A 177 6.84 -7.39 11.72
CA GLN A 177 7.90 -8.21 12.28
C GLN A 177 7.71 -8.29 13.80
N VAL A 178 7.61 -9.51 14.33
CA VAL A 178 7.56 -9.76 15.78
C VAL A 178 8.63 -10.79 16.10
N ASP A 179 9.51 -10.47 17.07
CA ASP A 179 10.62 -11.35 17.48
C ASP A 179 11.51 -11.85 16.32
N GLY A 180 11.69 -11.01 15.29
CA GLY A 180 12.47 -11.35 14.10
C GLY A 180 11.72 -12.18 13.05
N GLU A 181 10.49 -12.61 13.31
CA GLU A 181 9.65 -13.34 12.36
C GLU A 181 8.63 -12.42 11.70
N ILE A 182 8.43 -12.57 10.38
CA ILE A 182 7.37 -11.86 9.66
C ILE A 182 6.05 -12.60 9.86
N VAL A 183 5.10 -11.95 10.51
CA VAL A 183 3.81 -12.51 10.90
C VAL A 183 2.65 -11.63 10.44
N TYR A 184 1.48 -12.24 10.28
CA TYR A 184 0.21 -11.52 10.23
C TYR A 184 -0.41 -11.50 11.62
N ILE A 185 -0.68 -10.31 12.13
CA ILE A 185 -1.49 -10.09 13.33
C ILE A 185 -2.91 -9.76 12.93
N ALA A 186 -3.88 -10.41 13.57
CA ALA A 186 -5.30 -10.19 13.34
C ALA A 186 -6.05 -9.96 14.66
N PRO A 187 -6.57 -8.76 14.92
CA PRO A 187 -7.28 -8.49 16.16
C PRO A 187 -8.63 -9.21 16.17
N VAL A 188 -9.05 -9.66 17.35
CA VAL A 188 -10.43 -10.05 17.58
C VAL A 188 -11.26 -8.79 17.80
N GLU A 189 -12.28 -8.58 16.98
CA GLU A 189 -13.09 -7.36 16.93
C GLU A 189 -14.56 -7.70 17.25
N PHE A 190 -15.32 -6.81 17.87
CA PHE A 190 -16.75 -7.01 18.11
C PHE A 190 -17.55 -7.10 16.81
N SER A 191 -18.45 -8.10 16.73
CA SER A 191 -19.29 -8.29 15.54
C SER A 191 -20.50 -7.36 15.46
N SER A 192 -20.91 -6.75 16.58
CA SER A 192 -22.00 -5.75 16.58
C SER A 192 -22.11 -4.97 17.89
N PHE A 193 -22.90 -3.89 17.85
CA PHE A 193 -23.24 -3.05 19.00
C PHE A 193 -23.67 -3.83 20.25
N TRP A 194 -24.58 -4.80 20.10
CA TRP A 194 -25.08 -5.58 21.24
C TRP A 194 -24.05 -6.57 21.80
N ARG A 195 -23.08 -6.99 20.97
CA ARG A 195 -21.95 -7.79 21.44
C ARG A 195 -20.95 -6.93 22.18
N TYR A 196 -20.60 -5.76 21.64
CA TYR A 196 -19.81 -4.75 22.35
C TYR A 196 -20.42 -4.39 23.71
N PHE A 197 -21.71 -4.06 23.76
CA PHE A 197 -22.38 -3.63 24.99
C PHE A 197 -22.36 -4.71 26.09
N ARG A 198 -22.46 -5.99 25.71
CA ARG A 198 -22.43 -7.12 26.65
C ARG A 198 -21.02 -7.60 26.98
N GLY A 199 -20.13 -7.66 25.99
CA GLY A 199 -18.77 -8.19 26.09
C GLY A 199 -17.80 -7.21 26.73
N LYS A 200 -17.98 -5.90 26.52
CA LYS A 200 -17.19 -4.77 27.03
C LYS A 200 -15.74 -4.71 26.53
N GLU A 201 -15.08 -5.86 26.40
CA GLU A 201 -13.71 -6.01 25.90
C GLU A 201 -13.64 -7.17 24.88
N THR A 202 -12.69 -7.10 23.94
CA THR A 202 -12.33 -8.20 23.06
C THR A 202 -11.27 -9.08 23.70
N GLU A 203 -11.10 -10.30 23.19
CA GLU A 203 -10.35 -11.35 23.89
C GLU A 203 -8.85 -11.36 23.57
N GLY A 204 -8.41 -10.74 22.48
CA GLY A 204 -7.02 -10.83 22.04
C GLY A 204 -6.84 -10.67 20.53
N TYR A 205 -5.81 -11.31 20.02
CA TYR A 205 -5.48 -11.33 18.60
C TYR A 205 -4.92 -12.70 18.20
N PHE A 206 -4.90 -12.97 16.90
CA PHE A 206 -4.20 -14.11 16.33
C PHE A 206 -2.88 -13.68 15.72
N SER A 207 -1.86 -14.51 15.85
CA SER A 207 -0.61 -14.44 15.10
C SER A 207 -0.48 -15.65 14.19
N ILE A 208 0.02 -15.46 12.97
CA ILE A 208 0.35 -16.54 12.05
C ILE A 208 1.53 -16.11 11.18
N SER A 209 2.48 -17.02 10.94
CA SER A 209 3.60 -16.71 10.04
C SER A 209 3.12 -16.25 8.67
N ALA A 210 3.69 -15.14 8.20
CA ALA A 210 3.45 -14.61 6.87
C ALA A 210 4.32 -15.29 5.81
N THR A 211 5.37 -16.04 6.18
CA THR A 211 6.31 -16.66 5.24
C THR A 211 6.20 -18.18 5.20
N ASN A 212 5.62 -18.80 6.22
CA ASN A 212 5.43 -20.25 6.29
C ASN A 212 4.00 -20.66 6.00
N ILE A 213 3.77 -21.21 4.80
CA ILE A 213 2.45 -21.67 4.38
C ILE A 213 1.91 -22.85 5.21
N ASN A 214 2.74 -23.57 5.95
CA ASN A 214 2.29 -24.67 6.81
C ASN A 214 2.00 -24.24 8.25
N ALA A 215 2.31 -22.99 8.60
CA ALA A 215 2.06 -22.46 9.93
C ALA A 215 0.57 -22.54 10.30
N GLN A 216 0.33 -22.75 11.59
CA GLN A 216 -0.99 -22.69 12.20
C GLN A 216 -1.14 -21.37 12.95
N PRO A 217 -2.34 -20.79 13.00
CA PRO A 217 -2.58 -19.59 13.76
C PRO A 217 -2.50 -19.86 15.27
N GLU A 218 -1.88 -18.96 16.00
CA GLU A 218 -1.79 -18.93 17.46
C GLU A 218 -2.69 -17.82 17.99
N PHE A 219 -3.48 -18.12 19.03
CA PHE A 219 -4.31 -17.12 19.70
C PHE A 219 -3.60 -16.61 20.95
N VAL A 220 -3.40 -15.29 21.03
CA VAL A 220 -2.81 -14.62 22.18
C VAL A 220 -3.90 -13.85 22.93
N GLU A 221 -4.12 -14.23 24.19
CA GLU A 221 -5.09 -13.55 25.05
C GLU A 221 -4.57 -12.16 25.44
N SER A 222 -5.31 -11.13 25.05
CA SER A 222 -5.01 -9.74 25.43
C SER A 222 -6.28 -8.92 25.39
N LYS A 223 -6.81 -8.59 26.57
CA LYS A 223 -8.10 -7.91 26.68
C LYS A 223 -8.01 -6.49 26.15
N MET A 224 -8.77 -6.18 25.11
CA MET A 224 -8.79 -4.87 24.49
C MET A 224 -10.17 -4.22 24.64
N ARG A 225 -10.20 -3.03 25.25
CA ARG A 225 -11.41 -2.23 25.41
C ARG A 225 -11.58 -1.24 24.28
N TYR A 226 -10.47 -0.72 23.76
CA TYR A 226 -10.41 0.25 22.68
C TYR A 226 -9.96 -0.46 21.41
N THR A 227 -10.88 -0.60 20.46
CA THR A 227 -10.64 -1.27 19.18
C THR A 227 -11.33 -0.52 18.04
N ASN A 228 -11.13 -0.93 16.78
CA ASN A 228 -11.81 -0.34 15.65
C ASN A 228 -13.33 -0.60 15.68
N SER A 229 -13.73 -1.81 16.12
CA SER A 229 -15.15 -2.19 16.27
C SER A 229 -15.81 -1.70 17.56
N SER A 230 -15.03 -1.20 18.51
CA SER A 230 -15.55 -0.68 19.77
C SER A 230 -16.39 0.58 19.54
N TYR A 231 -17.50 0.69 20.27
CA TYR A 231 -18.42 1.81 20.10
C TYR A 231 -18.09 2.99 21.02
N PHE A 232 -18.72 4.11 20.69
CA PHE A 232 -18.62 5.37 21.41
C PHE A 232 -17.17 5.84 21.61
N GLN A 233 -16.81 6.27 22.83
CA GLN A 233 -15.47 6.77 23.17
C GLN A 233 -14.41 5.67 23.22
N HIS A 234 -14.79 4.40 23.14
CA HIS A 234 -13.84 3.30 23.05
C HIS A 234 -13.40 3.02 21.60
N ASN A 235 -14.01 3.68 20.61
CA ASN A 235 -13.52 3.59 19.24
C ASN A 235 -12.12 4.24 19.12
N VAL A 236 -11.17 3.53 18.51
CA VAL A 236 -9.77 3.98 18.39
C VAL A 236 -9.66 5.29 17.61
N GLN A 237 -10.26 5.39 16.43
CA GLN A 237 -10.24 6.62 15.61
C GLN A 237 -10.82 7.82 16.37
N ARG A 238 -11.82 7.60 17.22
CA ARG A 238 -12.39 8.63 18.08
C ARG A 238 -11.45 9.04 19.21
N ALA A 239 -10.71 8.11 19.80
CA ALA A 239 -9.68 8.43 20.78
C ALA A 239 -8.59 9.31 20.16
N VAL A 240 -8.14 8.98 18.94
CA VAL A 240 -7.18 9.78 18.16
C VAL A 240 -7.76 11.16 17.84
N TYR A 241 -8.97 11.24 17.27
CA TYR A 241 -9.63 12.50 16.92
C TYR A 241 -9.81 13.42 18.14
N ASN A 242 -10.16 12.86 19.29
CA ASN A 242 -10.33 13.64 20.52
C ASN A 242 -9.06 14.37 20.95
N LYS A 243 -7.89 13.74 20.74
CA LYS A 243 -6.58 14.30 21.08
C LYS A 243 -6.08 15.23 19.97
N HIS A 244 -6.30 14.86 18.71
CA HIS A 244 -5.78 15.55 17.52
C HIS A 244 -6.89 15.90 16.53
N PRO A 245 -7.85 16.76 16.91
CA PRO A 245 -9.00 17.08 16.06
C PRO A 245 -8.60 17.89 14.80
N ASN A 246 -7.39 18.45 14.76
CA ASN A 246 -6.82 19.20 13.65
C ASN A 246 -5.87 18.38 12.76
N TYR A 247 -5.76 17.08 12.99
CA TYR A 247 -5.04 16.14 12.12
C TYR A 247 -6.01 15.31 11.30
N ILE A 248 -5.68 15.05 10.04
CA ILE A 248 -6.38 14.09 9.20
C ILE A 248 -5.84 12.70 9.55
N GLN A 249 -6.74 11.73 9.69
CA GLN A 249 -6.39 10.32 9.90
C GLN A 249 -6.40 9.61 8.55
N SER A 250 -5.32 8.87 8.23
CA SER A 250 -5.21 8.10 6.99
C SER A 250 -5.53 6.63 7.23
N GLY A 251 -6.62 6.14 6.65
CA GLY A 251 -7.06 4.75 6.81
C GLY A 251 -7.64 4.41 8.19
N GLU A 252 -7.85 3.12 8.43
CA GLU A 252 -8.20 2.58 9.75
C GLU A 252 -6.95 2.36 10.60
N ALA A 253 -7.09 2.34 11.92
CA ALA A 253 -5.96 2.09 12.80
C ALA A 253 -5.53 0.62 12.67
N GLN A 254 -4.23 0.38 12.52
CA GLN A 254 -3.63 -0.93 12.35
C GLN A 254 -3.20 -1.47 13.73
N ILE A 255 -3.18 -2.79 13.91
CA ILE A 255 -2.68 -3.39 15.14
C ILE A 255 -1.20 -3.72 14.98
N GLU A 256 -0.38 -3.33 15.95
CA GLU A 256 1.03 -3.69 16.08
C GLU A 256 1.26 -4.31 17.46
N VAL A 257 2.18 -5.25 17.56
CA VAL A 257 2.48 -6.00 18.79
C VAL A 257 3.91 -5.70 19.18
N ASP A 258 4.13 -5.31 20.44
CA ASP A 258 5.49 -5.11 20.95
C ASP A 258 6.17 -6.44 21.32
N ASP A 259 7.48 -6.39 21.58
CA ASP A 259 8.30 -7.55 21.97
C ASP A 259 7.83 -8.23 23.27
N GLU A 260 6.95 -7.60 24.06
CA GLU A 260 6.33 -8.19 25.25
C GLU A 260 5.00 -8.91 24.93
N GLY A 261 4.58 -8.94 23.66
CA GLY A 261 3.31 -9.50 23.20
C GLY A 261 2.11 -8.61 23.48
N LYS A 262 2.32 -7.32 23.81
CA LYS A 262 1.22 -6.39 24.06
C LYS A 262 0.78 -5.73 22.75
N PRO A 263 -0.51 -5.77 22.41
CA PRO A 263 -1.02 -5.11 21.22
C PRO A 263 -1.20 -3.60 21.43
N TRP A 264 -1.05 -2.86 20.34
CA TRP A 264 -1.24 -1.42 20.23
C TRP A 264 -1.99 -1.11 18.94
N TYR A 265 -2.89 -0.12 18.97
CA TYR A 265 -3.43 0.40 17.71
C TYR A 265 -2.63 1.62 17.27
N VAL A 266 -2.13 1.59 16.04
CA VAL A 266 -1.41 2.69 15.39
C VAL A 266 -2.23 3.29 14.28
N GLN A 267 -2.31 4.62 14.27
CA GLN A 267 -3.04 5.38 13.26
C GLN A 267 -2.12 6.45 12.68
N THR A 268 -1.90 6.38 11.37
CA THR A 268 -1.24 7.44 10.62
C THR A 268 -2.08 8.71 10.65
N ILE A 269 -1.45 9.82 11.03
CA ILE A 269 -2.08 11.14 11.08
C ILE A 269 -1.15 12.21 10.49
N TYR A 270 -1.72 13.21 9.84
CA TYR A 270 -0.95 14.33 9.29
C TYR A 270 -1.70 15.65 9.43
N LYS A 271 -0.94 16.75 9.45
CA LYS A 271 -1.52 18.07 9.22
C LYS A 271 -1.55 18.32 7.71
N PRO A 272 -2.70 18.71 7.15
CA PRO A 272 -2.74 19.03 5.73
C PRO A 272 -2.10 20.38 5.45
N LEU A 273 -1.78 20.63 4.18
CA LEU A 273 -1.38 21.94 3.68
C LEU A 273 -2.43 23.00 4.03
N PHE A 274 -1.98 24.21 4.37
CA PHE A 274 -2.77 25.21 5.12
C PHE A 274 -4.19 25.50 4.59
N PHE A 275 -4.37 25.63 3.27
CA PHE A 275 -5.66 25.90 2.62
C PHE A 275 -6.23 24.69 1.87
N SER A 276 -5.77 23.47 2.15
CA SER A 276 -6.28 22.25 1.55
C SER A 276 -6.45 21.15 2.60
N ASN A 277 -6.91 19.97 2.18
CA ASN A 277 -6.89 18.75 2.98
C ASN A 277 -5.84 17.77 2.45
N ARG A 278 -4.90 18.22 1.62
CA ARG A 278 -3.85 17.39 1.03
C ARG A 278 -2.71 17.22 2.03
N PRO A 279 -2.09 16.03 2.13
CA PRO A 279 -0.98 15.80 3.03
C PRO A 279 0.25 16.61 2.64
N ASP A 280 1.02 16.99 3.65
CA ASP A 280 2.45 17.25 3.51
C ASP A 280 3.17 15.94 3.84
N MET A 281 3.84 15.35 2.84
CA MET A 281 4.41 14.00 2.98
C MET A 281 5.66 13.96 3.87
N ASP A 282 6.28 15.11 4.15
CA ASP A 282 7.43 15.21 5.06
C ASP A 282 7.00 15.38 6.54
N GLU A 283 5.72 15.72 6.80
CA GLU A 283 5.20 15.97 8.15
C GLU A 283 4.23 14.89 8.66
N ILE A 284 4.52 13.61 8.39
CA ILE A 284 3.71 12.48 8.84
C ILE A 284 3.99 12.13 10.31
N LYS A 285 2.93 11.82 11.04
CA LYS A 285 2.97 11.37 12.43
C LYS A 285 2.19 10.09 12.61
N VAL A 286 2.49 9.37 13.67
CA VAL A 286 1.73 8.19 14.09
C VAL A 286 1.15 8.41 15.48
N ALA A 287 -0.14 8.13 15.63
CA ALA A 287 -0.82 8.09 16.92
C ALA A 287 -0.90 6.64 17.42
N VAL A 288 -0.30 6.37 18.57
CA VAL A 288 -0.24 5.04 19.20
C VAL A 288 -1.24 5.01 20.35
N VAL A 289 -2.22 4.11 20.28
CA VAL A 289 -3.32 3.99 21.23
C VAL A 289 -3.15 2.72 22.04
N ASP A 290 -3.11 2.88 23.36
CA ASP A 290 -3.17 1.77 24.30
C ASP A 290 -4.60 1.18 24.31
N PRO A 291 -4.79 -0.10 23.93
CA PRO A 291 -6.13 -0.67 23.75
C PRO A 291 -6.85 -0.93 25.08
N VAL A 292 -6.18 -0.84 26.23
CA VAL A 292 -6.79 -1.03 27.55
C VAL A 292 -7.31 0.30 28.09
N SER A 293 -6.46 1.32 28.04
CA SER A 293 -6.72 2.63 28.65
C SER A 293 -7.29 3.68 27.69
N GLY A 294 -7.10 3.52 26.38
CA GLY A 294 -7.43 4.52 25.37
C GLY A 294 -6.50 5.72 25.35
N ASN A 295 -5.38 5.65 26.08
CA ASN A 295 -4.37 6.70 26.07
C ASN A 295 -3.68 6.74 24.71
N VAL A 296 -3.64 7.94 24.12
CA VAL A 296 -2.99 8.16 22.82
C VAL A 296 -1.63 8.81 23.06
N LYS A 297 -0.55 8.23 22.54
CA LYS A 297 0.77 8.85 22.37
C LYS A 297 0.99 9.18 20.90
N THR A 298 1.93 10.07 20.59
CA THR A 298 2.12 10.56 19.22
C THR A 298 3.57 10.84 18.96
N TYR A 299 4.05 10.38 17.81
CA TYR A 299 5.44 10.46 17.40
C TYR A 299 5.51 10.98 15.96
N ASP A 300 6.65 11.55 15.58
CA ASP A 300 7.00 11.63 14.16
C ASP A 300 7.11 10.20 13.63
N SER A 301 6.67 9.93 12.40
CA SER A 301 6.61 8.57 11.83
C SER A 301 7.95 7.82 11.97
N ALA A 302 9.04 8.46 11.54
CA ALA A 302 10.40 7.92 11.61
C ALA A 302 10.96 7.72 13.04
N LYS A 303 10.29 8.26 14.08
CA LYS A 303 10.72 8.20 15.49
C LYS A 303 9.74 7.43 16.37
N ALA A 304 8.84 6.67 15.76
CA ALA A 304 7.99 5.75 16.49
C ALA A 304 8.85 4.69 17.22
N PRO A 305 8.33 4.09 18.30
CA PRO A 305 8.91 2.87 18.88
C PRO A 305 9.28 1.81 17.84
N GLU A 306 10.34 1.04 18.09
CA GLU A 306 10.91 0.10 17.10
C GLU A 306 9.88 -0.93 16.60
N PHE A 307 9.07 -1.51 17.48
CA PHE A 307 7.99 -2.47 17.13
C PHE A 307 6.88 -1.94 16.21
N ILE A 308 6.93 -0.68 15.78
CA ILE A 308 5.94 -0.10 14.88
C ILE A 308 6.54 0.01 13.49
N GLU A 309 6.26 -1.00 12.66
CA GLU A 309 6.63 -1.05 11.24
C GLU A 309 5.75 -0.11 10.40
N GLY A 310 4.43 -0.15 10.60
CA GLY A 310 3.42 0.58 9.82
C GLY A 310 3.12 1.99 10.34
N SER A 311 4.13 2.84 10.53
CA SER A 311 3.87 4.24 10.93
C SER A 311 3.14 5.04 9.84
N VAL A 312 3.44 4.74 8.57
CA VAL A 312 2.74 5.20 7.37
C VAL A 312 1.76 4.10 6.96
N SER A 313 0.47 4.43 6.84
CA SER A 313 -0.56 3.45 6.49
C SER A 313 -0.55 3.12 5.01
N SER A 314 -1.08 1.94 4.67
CA SER A 314 -1.27 1.50 3.27
C SER A 314 -2.05 2.52 2.43
N GLU A 315 -3.04 3.19 3.02
CA GLU A 315 -3.85 4.21 2.36
C GLU A 315 -3.05 5.48 2.04
N LEU A 316 -2.13 5.88 2.94
CA LEU A 316 -1.26 7.02 2.68
C LEU A 316 -0.21 6.67 1.62
N ALA A 317 0.39 5.48 1.70
CA ALA A 317 1.34 5.00 0.70
C ALA A 317 0.70 4.88 -0.70
N ALA A 318 -0.54 4.41 -0.79
CA ALA A 318 -1.29 4.38 -2.05
C ALA A 318 -1.53 5.79 -2.61
N LEU A 319 -1.89 6.74 -1.74
CA LEU A 319 -2.07 8.13 -2.11
C LEU A 319 -0.75 8.78 -2.56
N GLU A 320 0.34 8.45 -1.90
CA GLU A 320 1.69 8.91 -2.24
C GLU A 320 2.12 8.40 -3.61
N ASN A 321 1.92 7.11 -3.89
CA ASN A 321 2.13 6.54 -5.23
C ASN A 321 1.26 7.21 -6.30
N GLU A 322 -0.01 7.53 -5.99
CA GLU A 322 -0.86 8.32 -6.89
C GLU A 322 -0.25 9.70 -7.15
N TYR A 323 0.26 10.37 -6.11
CA TYR A 323 0.78 11.73 -6.24
C TYR A 323 2.08 11.74 -7.03
N PHE A 324 3.02 10.87 -6.66
CA PHE A 324 4.27 10.60 -7.37
C PHE A 324 4.03 10.34 -8.87
N GLY A 325 3.09 9.45 -9.20
CA GLY A 325 2.83 9.05 -10.59
C GLY A 325 2.06 10.09 -11.40
N LYS A 326 0.93 10.59 -10.87
CA LYS A 326 -0.01 11.44 -11.64
C LYS A 326 0.41 12.89 -11.70
N TYR A 327 0.92 13.45 -10.60
CA TYR A 327 1.15 14.88 -10.48
C TYR A 327 2.58 15.31 -10.77
N ILE A 328 3.38 14.42 -11.34
CA ILE A 328 4.63 14.77 -12.02
C ILE A 328 4.36 15.84 -13.07
N ASN A 329 5.12 16.94 -13.01
CA ASN A 329 4.93 18.16 -13.81
C ASN A 329 3.57 18.88 -13.59
N GLY A 330 2.85 18.60 -12.50
CA GLY A 330 1.66 19.31 -12.05
C GLY A 330 0.32 18.81 -12.61
N TRP A 331 -0.78 19.34 -12.06
CA TRP A 331 -2.15 18.89 -12.35
C TRP A 331 -2.60 19.08 -13.80
N LEU A 332 -2.19 20.16 -14.48
CA LEU A 332 -2.52 20.34 -15.90
C LEU A 332 -1.86 19.27 -16.77
N ASN A 333 -0.64 18.86 -16.41
CA ASN A 333 0.03 17.75 -17.07
C ASN A 333 -0.71 16.44 -16.83
N SER A 334 -1.17 16.16 -15.60
CA SER A 334 -1.90 14.92 -15.28
C SER A 334 -3.17 14.72 -16.12
N ILE A 335 -3.80 15.80 -16.58
CA ILE A 335 -5.03 15.74 -17.39
C ILE A 335 -4.74 15.84 -18.90
N PHE A 336 -3.97 16.84 -19.32
CA PHE A 336 -3.85 17.21 -20.74
C PHE A 336 -2.53 16.73 -21.36
N GLY A 337 -1.40 16.99 -20.69
CA GLY A 337 -0.08 16.72 -21.25
C GLY A 337 0.33 15.25 -21.18
N LYS A 338 -0.04 14.58 -20.09
CA LYS A 338 0.33 13.20 -19.72
C LYS A 338 1.82 12.89 -19.88
N LYS A 339 2.69 13.91 -19.81
CA LYS A 339 4.14 13.76 -19.94
C LYS A 339 4.70 13.15 -18.66
N ASP A 340 5.44 12.05 -18.77
CA ASP A 340 6.08 11.33 -17.67
C ASP A 340 5.11 10.76 -16.61
N VAL A 341 3.80 10.90 -16.84
CA VAL A 341 2.74 10.43 -15.95
C VAL A 341 2.77 8.92 -15.88
N LYS A 342 2.59 8.40 -14.67
CA LYS A 342 2.52 6.96 -14.38
C LYS A 342 1.30 6.72 -13.50
N ILE A 343 0.67 5.57 -13.67
CA ILE A 343 -0.51 5.18 -12.90
C ILE A 343 -0.14 3.97 -12.04
N PRO A 344 -0.24 4.06 -10.70
CA PRO A 344 -0.03 2.89 -9.86
C PRO A 344 -1.09 1.82 -10.18
N ASN A 345 -0.65 0.57 -10.30
CA ASN A 345 -1.56 -0.54 -10.47
C ASN A 345 -2.27 -0.88 -9.15
N GLU A 346 -3.49 -1.40 -9.26
CA GLU A 346 -4.38 -1.66 -8.11
C GLU A 346 -4.38 -3.15 -7.69
N SER A 347 -3.30 -3.88 -7.99
CA SER A 347 -3.18 -5.32 -7.66
C SER A 347 -2.66 -5.59 -6.24
N GLY A 348 -2.43 -4.54 -5.45
CA GLY A 348 -1.93 -4.66 -4.09
C GLY A 348 -2.92 -5.31 -3.13
N THR A 349 -2.41 -5.84 -2.02
CA THR A 349 -3.20 -6.57 -1.01
C THR A 349 -3.82 -5.69 0.06
N GLU A 350 -3.30 -4.48 0.27
CA GLU A 350 -3.81 -3.49 1.22
C GLU A 350 -3.95 -2.12 0.55
N SER A 351 -5.19 -1.66 0.33
CA SER A 351 -5.46 -0.33 -0.22
C SER A 351 -4.69 -0.02 -1.52
N SER A 352 -4.55 -1.03 -2.39
CA SER A 352 -3.81 -1.02 -3.66
C SER A 352 -2.28 -1.10 -3.57
N VAL A 353 -1.69 -1.22 -2.38
CA VAL A 353 -0.26 -1.51 -2.19
C VAL A 353 -0.04 -2.88 -1.55
N THR A 354 1.16 -3.46 -1.67
CA THR A 354 1.49 -4.76 -1.04
C THR A 354 2.60 -4.58 0.00
N PRO A 355 2.37 -4.90 1.28
CA PRO A 355 3.44 -4.96 2.28
C PRO A 355 4.43 -6.07 1.93
N ILE A 356 5.72 -5.72 1.89
CA ILE A 356 6.84 -6.64 1.71
C ILE A 356 7.94 -6.32 2.72
N PHE A 357 8.88 -7.23 2.93
CA PHE A 357 9.93 -7.09 3.92
C PHE A 357 11.30 -7.34 3.29
N ASN A 358 12.29 -6.55 3.67
CA ASN A 358 13.67 -6.80 3.28
C ASN A 358 14.35 -7.82 4.22
N GLU A 359 15.62 -8.11 3.98
CA GLU A 359 16.42 -9.05 4.78
C GLU A 359 16.60 -8.59 6.24
N GLN A 360 16.47 -7.29 6.50
CA GLN A 360 16.57 -6.70 7.83
C GLN A 360 15.23 -6.72 8.58
N GLY A 361 14.13 -7.13 7.92
CA GLY A 361 12.78 -7.11 8.47
C GLY A 361 12.09 -5.76 8.40
N GLU A 362 12.65 -4.80 7.66
CA GLU A 362 12.01 -3.51 7.43
C GLU A 362 10.89 -3.66 6.41
N MET A 363 9.72 -3.07 6.72
CA MET A 363 8.55 -3.14 5.87
C MET A 363 8.54 -2.05 4.79
N PHE A 364 8.19 -2.43 3.57
CA PHE A 364 7.97 -1.55 2.44
C PHE A 364 6.62 -1.82 1.80
N TYR A 365 6.02 -0.81 1.19
CA TYR A 365 4.86 -0.95 0.33
C TYR A 365 5.30 -1.02 -1.13
N PHE A 366 5.11 -2.17 -1.76
CA PHE A 366 5.36 -2.41 -3.18
C PHE A 366 4.17 -1.96 -4.05
N THR A 367 4.47 -1.31 -5.17
CA THR A 367 3.48 -0.98 -6.22
C THR A 367 4.16 -0.87 -7.58
N ASP A 368 3.66 -1.57 -8.59
CA ASP A 368 4.10 -1.36 -9.97
C ASP A 368 3.36 -0.20 -10.64
N MET A 369 4.06 0.45 -11.57
CA MET A 369 3.63 1.68 -12.21
C MET A 369 3.39 1.42 -13.69
N ALA A 370 2.20 1.68 -14.18
CA ALA A 370 1.80 1.48 -15.57
C ALA A 370 1.68 2.79 -16.35
N SER A 371 1.60 2.67 -17.68
CA SER A 371 1.33 3.81 -18.56
C SER A 371 -0.10 4.34 -18.41
N PRO A 372 -0.33 5.67 -18.47
CA PRO A 372 -1.68 6.26 -18.50
C PRO A 372 -2.39 6.07 -19.85
N LYS A 373 -1.75 5.42 -20.83
CA LYS A 373 -2.31 5.15 -22.14
C LYS A 373 -3.08 3.84 -22.09
N GLU A 374 -4.37 3.92 -22.40
CA GLU A 374 -5.23 2.75 -22.56
C GLU A 374 -4.62 1.80 -23.61
N ASN A 375 -4.55 0.50 -23.29
CA ASN A 375 -3.97 -0.59 -24.10
C ASN A 375 -2.44 -0.70 -24.11
N ILE A 376 -1.74 -0.16 -23.10
CA ILE A 376 -0.35 -0.56 -22.80
C ILE A 376 -0.38 -1.39 -21.52
N ASP A 377 -0.24 -2.70 -21.67
CA ASP A 377 -0.17 -3.67 -20.57
C ASP A 377 1.30 -3.92 -20.17
N SER A 378 2.04 -2.84 -19.95
CA SER A 378 3.45 -2.89 -19.59
C SER A 378 3.76 -1.97 -18.42
N ALA A 379 4.57 -2.47 -17.49
CA ALA A 379 5.10 -1.67 -16.40
C ALA A 379 6.17 -0.70 -16.93
N LEU A 380 6.19 0.48 -16.33
CA LEU A 380 7.20 1.51 -16.48
C LEU A 380 8.24 1.48 -15.35
N GLY A 381 8.14 0.49 -14.46
CA GLY A 381 8.91 0.36 -13.23
C GLY A 381 8.00 0.11 -12.02
N TYR A 382 8.56 0.17 -10.82
CA TYR A 382 7.84 -0.03 -9.57
C TYR A 382 8.41 0.83 -8.45
N THR A 383 7.63 1.05 -7.41
CA THR A 383 8.02 1.81 -6.22
C THR A 383 8.04 0.91 -4.99
N LEU A 384 8.96 1.22 -4.08
CA LEU A 384 8.97 0.76 -2.70
C LEU A 384 8.88 1.99 -1.80
N ILE A 385 7.83 2.09 -0.99
CA ILE A 385 7.69 3.13 0.04
C ILE A 385 8.02 2.53 1.39
N HIS A 386 9.03 3.03 2.08
CA HIS A 386 9.39 2.52 3.41
C HIS A 386 8.28 2.83 4.42
N ALA A 387 7.70 1.80 5.03
CA ALA A 387 6.45 1.93 5.79
C ALA A 387 6.57 2.72 7.11
N ARG A 388 7.81 2.94 7.58
CA ARG A 388 8.06 3.75 8.78
C ARG A 388 8.35 5.21 8.46
N THR A 389 9.09 5.48 7.38
CA THR A 389 9.57 6.85 7.05
C THR A 389 8.75 7.53 5.97
N GLY A 390 8.11 6.78 5.07
CA GLY A 390 7.47 7.31 3.87
C GLY A 390 8.45 7.61 2.74
N GLU A 391 9.71 7.18 2.82
CA GLU A 391 10.66 7.39 1.72
C GLU A 391 10.32 6.50 0.53
N LEU A 392 10.15 7.10 -0.64
CA LEU A 392 9.80 6.43 -1.88
C LEU A 392 11.03 6.17 -2.74
N THR A 393 11.34 4.91 -3.03
CA THR A 393 12.34 4.54 -4.04
C THR A 393 11.65 4.07 -5.31
N TYR A 394 11.96 4.69 -6.45
CA TYR A 394 11.44 4.29 -7.76
C TYR A 394 12.50 3.53 -8.55
N TYR A 395 12.16 2.30 -8.92
CA TYR A 395 13.00 1.40 -9.72
C TYR A 395 12.57 1.44 -11.17
N ASN A 396 13.42 2.01 -12.03
CA ASN A 396 13.07 2.33 -13.42
C ASN A 396 14.19 2.07 -14.43
N GLY A 397 15.18 1.24 -14.08
CA GLY A 397 16.23 0.81 -15.02
C GLY A 397 15.65 0.13 -16.26
N GLN A 398 16.46 0.02 -17.31
CA GLN A 398 16.02 -0.49 -18.62
C GLN A 398 15.35 -1.86 -18.54
N LYS A 399 15.84 -2.75 -17.67
CA LYS A 399 15.26 -4.09 -17.45
C LYS A 399 13.86 -4.05 -16.81
N ASN A 400 13.53 -2.98 -16.10
CA ASN A 400 12.24 -2.80 -15.42
C ASN A 400 11.22 -2.03 -16.27
N GLN A 401 11.57 -1.63 -17.50
CA GLN A 401 10.70 -0.92 -18.43
C GLN A 401 10.22 -1.84 -19.55
N GLY A 402 8.95 -1.73 -19.93
CA GLY A 402 8.39 -2.53 -21.02
C GLY A 402 8.19 -4.01 -20.66
N ILE A 403 8.37 -4.36 -19.40
CA ILE A 403 8.04 -5.68 -18.84
C ILE A 403 6.53 -5.79 -18.58
N MET A 404 6.06 -7.01 -18.43
CA MET A 404 4.70 -7.30 -18.01
C MET A 404 4.39 -6.67 -16.65
N ASP A 405 3.17 -6.14 -16.50
CA ASP A 405 2.68 -5.56 -15.24
C ASP A 405 2.05 -6.61 -14.31
N SER A 406 1.66 -6.20 -13.10
CA SER A 406 1.07 -7.08 -12.10
C SER A 406 -0.21 -7.79 -12.58
N LYS A 407 -1.02 -7.12 -13.41
CA LYS A 407 -2.25 -7.68 -13.98
C LYS A 407 -1.94 -8.77 -14.98
N GLY A 408 -0.93 -8.57 -15.83
CA GLY A 408 -0.42 -9.60 -16.73
C GLY A 408 0.07 -10.83 -15.95
N ALA A 409 0.83 -10.63 -14.87
CA ALA A 409 1.32 -11.73 -14.03
C ALA A 409 0.17 -12.55 -13.41
N ILE A 410 -0.89 -11.89 -12.92
CA ILE A 410 -2.10 -12.55 -12.42
C ILE A 410 -2.79 -13.33 -13.55
N GLN A 411 -2.93 -12.75 -14.74
CA GLN A 411 -3.58 -13.41 -15.87
C GLN A 411 -2.87 -14.70 -16.33
N ILE A 412 -1.53 -14.76 -16.23
CA ILE A 412 -0.78 -15.99 -16.52
C ILE A 412 -1.19 -17.10 -15.55
N VAL A 413 -1.29 -16.79 -14.26
CA VAL A 413 -1.75 -17.75 -13.25
C VAL A 413 -3.19 -18.20 -13.54
N ASP A 414 -4.09 -17.25 -13.79
CA ASP A 414 -5.51 -17.53 -14.05
C ASP A 414 -5.72 -18.45 -15.27
N LYS A 415 -4.86 -18.32 -16.28
CA LYS A 415 -4.91 -19.11 -17.53
C LYS A 415 -4.20 -20.46 -17.42
N GLN A 416 -3.38 -20.68 -16.41
CA GLN A 416 -2.63 -21.93 -16.25
C GLN A 416 -3.54 -23.12 -15.89
N TYR A 417 -4.53 -22.91 -15.03
CA TYR A 417 -5.49 -23.95 -14.58
C TYR A 417 -6.95 -23.45 -14.60
N PRO A 418 -7.49 -23.08 -15.79
CA PRO A 418 -8.81 -22.46 -15.90
C PRO A 418 -9.93 -23.36 -15.38
N GLU A 419 -9.76 -24.68 -15.46
CA GLU A 419 -10.70 -25.67 -14.95
C GLU A 419 -10.82 -25.67 -13.42
N LYS A 420 -9.75 -25.30 -12.72
CA LYS A 420 -9.72 -25.23 -11.26
C LYS A 420 -10.18 -23.88 -10.71
N LYS A 421 -10.28 -22.87 -11.60
CA LYS A 421 -10.58 -21.47 -11.24
C LYS A 421 -9.62 -20.94 -10.17
N TRP A 422 -8.34 -21.30 -10.31
CA TRP A 422 -7.30 -20.73 -9.46
C TRP A 422 -6.98 -19.33 -9.93
N THR A 423 -6.61 -18.47 -8.98
CA THR A 423 -6.35 -17.05 -9.25
C THR A 423 -5.00 -16.62 -8.70
N GLY A 424 -4.29 -15.81 -9.48
CA GLY A 424 -3.09 -15.11 -9.01
C GLY A 424 -3.44 -14.02 -8.00
N THR A 425 -2.65 -13.90 -6.93
CA THR A 425 -2.78 -12.85 -5.93
C THR A 425 -1.41 -12.42 -5.40
N MET A 426 -1.36 -11.24 -4.79
CA MET A 426 -0.14 -10.66 -4.22
C MET A 426 1.06 -10.74 -5.19
N PRO A 427 0.95 -10.25 -6.44
CA PRO A 427 2.08 -10.21 -7.35
C PRO A 427 3.11 -9.19 -6.83
N VAL A 428 4.36 -9.63 -6.64
CA VAL A 428 5.47 -8.77 -6.24
C VAL A 428 6.65 -9.02 -7.17
N LEU A 429 7.27 -7.94 -7.66
CA LEU A 429 8.42 -8.01 -8.54
C LEU A 429 9.71 -8.01 -7.72
N TYR A 430 10.54 -9.03 -7.89
CA TYR A 430 11.86 -9.16 -7.29
C TYR A 430 12.95 -9.22 -8.36
N ASN A 431 14.16 -8.81 -8.01
CA ASN A 431 15.34 -9.09 -8.84
C ASN A 431 15.86 -10.50 -8.51
N VAL A 432 15.64 -11.49 -9.38
CA VAL A 432 16.19 -12.85 -9.19
C VAL A 432 17.43 -13.00 -10.07
N ASP A 433 18.61 -12.94 -9.45
CA ASP A 433 19.91 -13.08 -10.12
C ASP A 433 20.12 -12.17 -11.35
N GLY A 434 19.64 -10.92 -11.27
CA GLY A 434 19.72 -9.93 -12.35
C GLY A 434 18.49 -9.89 -13.26
N GLU A 435 17.50 -10.76 -13.04
CA GLU A 435 16.27 -10.87 -13.84
C GLU A 435 15.03 -10.42 -13.05
N PRO A 436 14.32 -9.37 -13.49
CA PRO A 436 13.02 -8.99 -12.92
C PRO A 436 12.03 -10.15 -13.02
N THR A 437 11.54 -10.60 -11.87
CA THR A 437 10.74 -11.82 -11.74
C THR A 437 9.53 -11.55 -10.85
N TRP A 438 8.34 -11.78 -11.39
CA TRP A 438 7.10 -11.74 -10.63
C TRP A 438 6.96 -12.99 -9.79
N ILE A 439 6.81 -12.80 -8.49
CA ILE A 439 6.44 -13.85 -7.54
C ILE A 439 4.96 -13.65 -7.22
N VAL A 440 4.14 -14.65 -7.54
CA VAL A 440 2.69 -14.61 -7.41
C VAL A 440 2.22 -15.79 -6.56
N ASN A 441 1.31 -15.53 -5.63
CA ASN A 441 0.64 -16.57 -4.87
C ASN A 441 -0.57 -17.09 -5.68
N VAL A 442 -0.76 -18.41 -5.74
CA VAL A 442 -1.89 -19.04 -6.43
C VAL A 442 -2.90 -19.54 -5.41
N LEU A 443 -4.12 -18.99 -5.43
CA LEU A 443 -5.21 -19.41 -4.53
C LEU A 443 -6.31 -20.15 -5.27
N ASP A 444 -7.03 -21.01 -4.55
CA ASP A 444 -8.31 -21.55 -5.03
C ASP A 444 -9.49 -20.61 -4.73
N PRO A 445 -10.70 -20.89 -5.25
CA PRO A 445 -11.88 -20.07 -4.99
C PRO A 445 -12.29 -19.92 -3.52
N ASN A 446 -11.72 -20.71 -2.61
CA ASN A 446 -11.96 -20.58 -1.17
C ASN A 446 -10.88 -19.75 -0.47
N GLY A 447 -9.96 -19.13 -1.23
CA GLY A 447 -8.83 -18.36 -0.70
C GLY A 447 -7.73 -19.25 -0.11
N LEU A 448 -7.69 -20.54 -0.43
CA LEU A 448 -6.64 -21.44 0.05
C LEU A 448 -5.46 -21.44 -0.91
N PHE A 449 -4.26 -21.22 -0.36
CA PHE A 449 -3.02 -21.35 -1.11
C PHE A 449 -2.87 -22.73 -1.77
N LYS A 450 -2.37 -22.72 -3.01
CA LYS A 450 -2.03 -23.91 -3.78
C LYS A 450 -0.56 -23.93 -4.16
N GLN A 451 -0.07 -22.88 -4.80
CA GLN A 451 1.26 -22.83 -5.38
C GLN A 451 1.83 -21.41 -5.37
N TYR A 452 3.14 -21.31 -5.53
CA TYR A 452 3.83 -20.11 -5.98
C TYR A 452 4.02 -20.19 -7.49
N ALA A 453 3.97 -19.04 -8.15
CA ALA A 453 4.37 -18.86 -9.54
C ALA A 453 5.51 -17.84 -9.61
N TYR A 454 6.60 -18.21 -10.28
CA TYR A 454 7.74 -17.34 -10.59
C TYR A 454 7.74 -17.11 -12.08
N ILE A 455 7.50 -15.87 -12.49
CA ILE A 455 7.26 -15.51 -13.88
C ILE A 455 8.29 -14.47 -14.30
N LYS A 456 9.02 -14.73 -15.39
CA LYS A 456 10.00 -13.77 -15.91
C LYS A 456 9.25 -12.55 -16.43
N ALA A 457 9.56 -11.35 -15.92
CA ALA A 457 8.75 -10.19 -16.26
C ALA A 457 8.90 -9.75 -17.72
N SER A 458 10.03 -10.08 -18.36
CA SER A 458 10.29 -9.80 -19.77
C SER A 458 9.71 -10.86 -20.74
N ASP A 459 9.27 -12.02 -20.23
CA ASP A 459 8.77 -13.13 -21.03
C ASP A 459 7.58 -13.81 -20.34
N SER A 460 6.37 -13.48 -20.78
CA SER A 460 5.12 -14.02 -20.23
C SER A 460 4.97 -15.53 -20.40
N ASP A 461 5.69 -16.14 -21.34
CA ASP A 461 5.62 -17.59 -21.56
C ASP A 461 6.57 -18.36 -20.62
N PHE A 462 7.46 -17.64 -19.92
CA PHE A 462 8.37 -18.21 -18.94
C PHE A 462 7.79 -18.11 -17.53
N ALA A 463 7.12 -19.18 -17.09
CA ALA A 463 6.56 -19.31 -15.74
C ALA A 463 6.88 -20.67 -15.11
N VAL A 464 7.27 -20.65 -13.83
CA VAL A 464 7.55 -21.85 -13.03
C VAL A 464 6.64 -21.88 -11.81
N PHE A 465 5.98 -23.02 -11.60
CA PHE A 465 5.03 -23.22 -10.52
C PHE A 465 5.53 -24.28 -9.53
N GLY A 466 5.31 -24.08 -8.23
CA GLY A 466 5.70 -25.04 -7.21
C GLY A 466 5.05 -24.80 -5.85
N ASP A 467 5.20 -25.73 -4.92
CA ASP A 467 4.43 -25.74 -3.67
C ASP A 467 5.02 -24.83 -2.58
N THR A 468 6.33 -24.59 -2.62
CA THR A 468 7.03 -23.72 -1.66
C THR A 468 7.85 -22.66 -2.39
N ALA A 469 8.02 -21.49 -1.77
CA ALA A 469 8.74 -20.37 -2.38
C ALA A 469 10.17 -20.79 -2.76
N LYS A 470 10.92 -21.39 -1.83
CA LYS A 470 12.31 -21.83 -2.04
C LYS A 470 12.45 -22.90 -3.12
N GLN A 471 11.58 -23.92 -3.14
CA GLN A 471 11.66 -24.95 -4.20
C GLN A 471 11.36 -24.36 -5.58
N THR A 472 10.37 -23.46 -5.65
CA THR A 472 9.98 -22.81 -6.91
C THR A 472 11.08 -21.87 -7.41
N LEU A 473 11.72 -21.11 -6.51
CA LEU A 473 12.89 -20.28 -6.84
C LEU A 473 14.04 -21.12 -7.41
N ASN A 474 14.36 -22.26 -6.79
CA ASN A 474 15.42 -23.14 -7.28
C ASN A 474 15.08 -23.73 -8.66
N ALA A 475 13.83 -24.16 -8.87
CA ALA A 475 13.37 -24.64 -10.17
C ALA A 475 13.40 -23.52 -11.23
N TYR A 476 12.98 -22.31 -10.86
CA TYR A 476 13.03 -21.13 -11.72
C TYR A 476 14.47 -20.82 -12.13
N ARG A 477 15.40 -20.72 -11.18
CA ARG A 477 16.83 -20.47 -11.45
C ARG A 477 17.44 -21.52 -12.37
N LEU A 478 17.12 -22.80 -12.14
CA LEU A 478 17.58 -23.87 -13.01
C LEU A 478 17.05 -23.67 -14.44
N GLN A 479 15.76 -23.39 -14.59
CA GLN A 479 15.16 -23.19 -15.91
C GLN A 479 15.70 -21.92 -16.60
N VAL A 480 15.97 -20.86 -15.84
CA VAL A 480 16.58 -19.60 -16.30
C VAL A 480 18.01 -19.82 -16.78
N ALA A 481 18.80 -20.64 -16.07
CA ALA A 481 20.16 -21.02 -16.47
C ALA A 481 20.18 -21.95 -17.70
N GLN A 482 19.10 -22.70 -17.92
CA GLN A 482 18.91 -23.57 -19.07
C GLN A 482 18.26 -22.85 -20.26
N ASP A 483 17.72 -21.65 -20.04
CA ASP A 483 17.02 -20.89 -21.07
C ASP A 483 18.03 -20.35 -22.11
N PRO A 484 17.93 -20.79 -23.38
CA PRO A 484 18.79 -20.30 -24.45
C PRO A 484 18.63 -18.79 -24.70
N SER A 485 17.54 -18.17 -24.24
CA SER A 485 17.31 -16.72 -24.36
C SER A 485 18.09 -15.90 -23.35
N ASN A 486 18.49 -16.50 -22.22
CA ASN A 486 19.06 -15.78 -21.09
C ASN A 486 20.60 -15.72 -21.11
N VAL A 487 21.20 -16.33 -22.12
CA VAL A 487 22.65 -16.36 -22.34
C VAL A 487 23.17 -14.95 -22.69
N GLU A 488 22.31 -14.00 -23.09
CA GLU A 488 22.69 -12.60 -23.35
C GLU A 488 22.72 -11.69 -22.09
N GLY A 489 22.09 -12.08 -20.97
CA GLY A 489 21.93 -11.21 -19.78
C GLY A 489 23.03 -11.27 -18.71
N SER A 490 24.16 -11.93 -18.99
CA SER A 490 25.15 -12.35 -17.98
C SER A 490 26.32 -11.39 -17.72
N GLU A 491 26.24 -10.12 -18.12
CA GLU A 491 27.37 -9.17 -18.03
C GLU A 491 27.93 -8.92 -16.62
N ALA A 492 27.19 -9.25 -15.56
CA ALA A 492 27.60 -9.01 -14.16
C ALA A 492 28.49 -10.10 -13.54
N VAL A 493 28.77 -11.21 -14.23
CA VAL A 493 29.67 -12.28 -13.77
C VAL A 493 30.95 -12.26 -14.59
N ASP A 494 32.09 -12.32 -13.89
CA ASP A 494 33.41 -12.28 -14.53
C ASP A 494 33.60 -13.41 -15.56
N LEU A 495 34.15 -13.04 -16.71
CA LEU A 495 34.48 -13.96 -17.77
C LEU A 495 35.76 -14.73 -17.41
N SER A 496 35.74 -16.05 -17.56
CA SER A 496 36.91 -16.89 -17.34
C SER A 496 37.14 -17.84 -18.51
N GLU A 497 38.40 -18.04 -18.87
CA GLU A 497 38.78 -19.09 -19.83
C GLU A 497 38.78 -20.44 -19.12
N LYS A 498 38.17 -21.43 -19.77
CA LYS A 498 38.13 -22.80 -19.28
C LYS A 498 38.33 -23.77 -20.43
N SER A 499 39.10 -24.81 -20.18
CA SER A 499 39.32 -25.89 -21.14
C SER A 499 39.13 -27.23 -20.47
N GLY A 500 38.74 -28.24 -21.25
CA GLY A 500 38.57 -29.59 -20.75
C GLY A 500 38.00 -30.56 -21.78
N VAL A 501 37.86 -31.80 -21.35
CA VAL A 501 37.28 -32.89 -22.14
C VAL A 501 35.82 -33.06 -21.75
N ILE A 502 34.93 -33.15 -22.73
CA ILE A 502 33.50 -33.38 -22.51
C ILE A 502 33.28 -34.77 -21.91
N ASN A 503 32.68 -34.83 -20.73
CA ASN A 503 32.28 -36.08 -20.08
C ASN A 503 30.85 -36.49 -20.46
N ARG A 504 29.93 -35.53 -20.54
CA ARG A 504 28.53 -35.77 -20.92
C ARG A 504 28.00 -34.59 -21.69
N VAL A 505 27.10 -34.88 -22.63
CA VAL A 505 26.42 -33.87 -23.44
C VAL A 505 24.93 -34.19 -23.51
N LEU A 506 24.11 -33.15 -23.43
CA LEU A 506 22.67 -33.19 -23.59
C LEU A 506 22.27 -32.05 -24.53
N VAL A 507 21.62 -32.40 -25.64
CA VAL A 507 21.05 -31.39 -26.55
C VAL A 507 19.58 -31.19 -26.19
N THR A 508 19.22 -29.97 -25.82
CA THR A 508 17.85 -29.58 -25.52
C THR A 508 17.32 -28.74 -26.67
N SER A 509 16.27 -29.22 -27.34
CA SER A 509 15.58 -28.51 -28.42
C SER A 509 14.18 -28.09 -27.97
N THR A 510 13.87 -26.80 -28.07
CA THR A 510 12.51 -26.27 -27.97
C THR A 510 12.01 -25.88 -29.37
N GLU A 511 10.71 -25.58 -29.53
CA GLU A 511 10.13 -25.23 -30.84
C GLU A 511 10.79 -24.03 -31.53
N SER A 512 11.50 -23.18 -30.78
CA SER A 512 12.11 -21.95 -31.29
C SER A 512 13.64 -21.91 -31.21
N ARG A 513 14.32 -22.72 -30.39
CA ARG A 513 15.80 -22.66 -30.20
C ARG A 513 16.42 -23.99 -29.78
N GLN A 514 17.71 -24.15 -30.04
CA GLN A 514 18.51 -25.30 -29.60
C GLN A 514 19.64 -24.85 -28.66
N SER A 515 19.78 -25.54 -27.53
CA SER A 515 20.89 -25.37 -26.60
C SER A 515 21.57 -26.71 -26.33
N VAL A 516 22.82 -26.65 -25.93
CA VAL A 516 23.64 -27.79 -25.58
C VAL A 516 24.13 -27.60 -24.16
N GLN A 517 23.84 -28.59 -23.32
CA GLN A 517 24.30 -28.67 -21.95
C GLN A 517 25.35 -29.77 -21.84
N PHE A 518 26.43 -29.52 -21.11
CA PHE A 518 27.50 -30.49 -20.97
C PHE A 518 28.23 -30.39 -19.63
N LEU A 519 28.97 -31.46 -19.32
CA LEU A 519 29.88 -31.57 -18.18
C LEU A 519 31.28 -31.82 -18.70
N LEU A 520 32.29 -31.26 -18.03
CA LEU A 520 33.70 -31.60 -18.27
C LEU A 520 34.14 -32.73 -17.35
N GLU A 521 35.16 -33.49 -17.75
CA GLU A 521 35.76 -34.50 -16.88
C GLU A 521 36.31 -33.87 -15.58
N GLY A 522 35.89 -34.42 -14.44
CA GLY A 522 36.31 -33.92 -13.12
C GLY A 522 35.64 -32.61 -12.67
N ASP A 523 34.70 -32.07 -13.46
CA ASP A 523 33.94 -30.87 -13.14
C ASP A 523 32.45 -31.20 -13.00
N THR A 524 31.82 -30.70 -11.94
CA THR A 524 30.37 -30.86 -11.70
C THR A 524 29.55 -29.69 -12.22
N THR A 525 30.19 -28.65 -12.76
CA THR A 525 29.54 -27.45 -13.30
C THR A 525 28.77 -27.81 -14.57
N ILE A 526 27.48 -27.46 -14.61
CA ILE A 526 26.65 -27.63 -15.81
C ILE A 526 26.88 -26.45 -16.73
N TYR A 527 27.53 -26.69 -17.87
CA TYR A 527 27.78 -25.68 -18.89
C TYR A 527 26.65 -25.66 -19.91
N THR A 528 26.14 -24.47 -20.24
CA THR A 528 25.10 -24.26 -21.25
C THR A 528 25.62 -23.35 -22.36
N VAL A 529 25.47 -23.77 -23.61
CA VAL A 529 25.77 -22.98 -24.81
C VAL A 529 24.60 -23.00 -25.78
N THR A 530 24.33 -21.87 -26.44
CA THR A 530 23.29 -21.79 -27.49
C THR A 530 23.92 -21.96 -28.85
N THR A 531 23.16 -22.54 -29.79
CA THR A 531 23.61 -22.65 -31.17
C THR A 531 23.68 -21.29 -31.89
N SER A 532 23.13 -20.22 -31.30
CA SER A 532 23.33 -18.85 -31.81
C SER A 532 24.73 -18.31 -31.54
N LYS A 533 25.35 -18.66 -30.40
CA LYS A 533 26.71 -18.24 -30.04
C LYS A 533 27.77 -19.20 -30.57
N ALA A 534 27.53 -20.50 -30.44
CA ALA A 534 28.42 -21.55 -30.96
C ALA A 534 27.61 -22.56 -31.78
N PRO A 535 27.39 -22.31 -33.09
CA PRO A 535 26.56 -23.16 -33.94
C PRO A 535 27.00 -24.62 -33.98
N LEU A 536 28.32 -24.86 -33.90
CA LEU A 536 28.91 -26.19 -33.96
C LEU A 536 28.77 -26.98 -32.65
N ALA A 537 28.37 -26.33 -31.56
CA ALA A 537 28.20 -26.99 -30.26
C ALA A 537 27.16 -28.12 -30.30
N ILE A 538 26.19 -28.08 -31.23
CA ILE A 538 25.21 -29.16 -31.41
C ILE A 538 25.84 -30.51 -31.77
N PHE A 539 27.07 -30.51 -32.27
CA PHE A 539 27.81 -31.70 -32.64
C PHE A 539 28.75 -32.20 -31.55
N LEU A 540 28.79 -31.55 -30.37
CA LEU A 540 29.59 -31.99 -29.24
C LEU A 540 29.29 -33.44 -28.87
N LYS A 541 30.34 -34.19 -28.55
CA LYS A 541 30.29 -35.57 -28.09
C LYS A 541 31.20 -35.77 -26.89
N GLU A 542 30.90 -36.81 -26.12
CA GLU A 542 31.78 -37.29 -25.07
C GLU A 542 33.18 -37.60 -25.65
N GLY A 543 34.22 -37.08 -25.01
CA GLY A 543 35.61 -37.16 -25.46
C GLY A 543 36.12 -35.98 -26.28
N ASP A 544 35.25 -35.06 -26.73
CA ASP A 544 35.70 -33.85 -27.44
C ASP A 544 36.45 -32.92 -26.49
N GLN A 545 37.52 -32.29 -26.99
CA GLN A 545 38.27 -31.28 -26.26
C GLN A 545 37.78 -29.89 -26.64
N VAL A 546 37.46 -29.08 -25.63
CA VAL A 546 36.91 -27.74 -25.81
C VAL A 546 37.74 -26.69 -25.09
N GLU A 547 37.84 -25.52 -25.71
CA GLU A 547 38.28 -24.27 -25.09
C GLU A 547 37.11 -23.30 -25.14
N MET A 548 36.79 -22.67 -24.02
CA MET A 548 35.59 -21.86 -23.90
C MET A 548 35.80 -20.67 -22.97
N GLN A 549 35.10 -19.58 -23.29
CA GLN A 549 34.91 -18.46 -22.37
C GLN A 549 33.59 -18.64 -21.64
N VAL A 550 33.66 -18.71 -20.31
CA VAL A 550 32.51 -19.04 -19.46
C VAL A 550 32.34 -18.06 -18.31
N ARG A 551 31.08 -17.82 -17.98
CA ARG A 551 30.66 -17.15 -16.75
C ARG A 551 30.09 -18.20 -15.81
N VAL A 552 30.85 -18.53 -14.76
CA VAL A 552 30.46 -19.55 -13.78
C VAL A 552 29.82 -18.88 -12.57
N ARG A 553 28.63 -19.33 -12.21
CA ARG A 553 27.88 -18.87 -11.03
C ARG A 553 28.17 -19.77 -9.83
N GLU A 554 28.01 -19.23 -8.62
CA GLU A 554 28.24 -19.98 -7.36
C GLU A 554 27.29 -21.18 -7.19
N ASN A 555 26.17 -21.22 -7.92
CA ASN A 555 25.22 -22.32 -7.92
C ASN A 555 25.64 -23.54 -8.78
N GLY A 556 26.87 -23.57 -9.32
CA GLY A 556 27.39 -24.69 -10.10
C GLY A 556 26.90 -24.75 -11.55
N THR A 557 26.48 -23.60 -12.10
CA THR A 557 26.11 -23.45 -13.52
C THR A 557 27.05 -22.50 -14.23
N GLY A 558 27.33 -22.76 -15.51
CA GLY A 558 28.21 -21.96 -16.34
C GLY A 558 27.58 -21.60 -17.69
N THR A 559 27.55 -20.32 -18.04
CA THR A 559 27.12 -19.88 -19.36
C THR A 559 28.33 -19.74 -20.28
N VAL A 560 28.29 -20.39 -21.44
CA VAL A 560 29.34 -20.32 -22.45
C VAL A 560 29.07 -19.17 -23.41
N GLU A 561 30.02 -18.24 -23.50
CA GLU A 561 29.97 -17.08 -24.39
C GLU A 561 30.64 -17.37 -25.73
N GLU A 562 31.80 -18.02 -25.69
CA GLU A 562 32.55 -18.48 -26.86
C GLU A 562 33.04 -19.92 -26.64
N MET A 563 33.10 -20.70 -27.71
CA MET A 563 33.58 -22.08 -27.67
C MET A 563 34.32 -22.44 -28.95
N GLN A 564 35.47 -23.07 -28.78
CA GLN A 564 36.21 -23.78 -29.81
C GLN A 564 36.24 -25.27 -29.47
N ILE A 565 35.91 -26.08 -30.46
CA ILE A 565 35.94 -27.54 -30.37
C ILE A 565 37.11 -28.03 -31.23
N GLU A 566 38.07 -28.69 -30.60
CA GLU A 566 39.28 -29.18 -31.26
C GLU A 566 38.91 -30.13 -32.42
N GLY A 567 39.43 -29.85 -33.62
CA GLY A 567 39.17 -30.66 -34.81
C GLY A 567 37.84 -30.39 -35.54
N ILE A 568 36.96 -29.54 -35.01
CA ILE A 568 35.71 -29.10 -35.67
C ILE A 568 35.74 -27.61 -36.00
N THR A 569 36.36 -26.80 -35.15
CA THR A 569 36.46 -25.35 -35.31
C THR A 569 37.86 -25.02 -35.82
N GLN A 570 37.99 -24.49 -37.04
CA GLN A 570 39.25 -24.00 -37.62
C GLN A 570 39.26 -22.48 -37.68
#